data_AF-A0AAU1SRZ8-F1
#
_entry.id   AF-A0AAU1SRZ8-F1
#
_cell.length_a   1.000
_cell.length_b   1.000
_cell.length_c   1.000
_cell.angle_alpha   90.00
_cell.angle_beta   90.00
_cell.angle_gamma   90.00
#
_symmetry.space_group_name_H-M   'P 1'
#
loop_
_entity.id
_entity.type
_entity.pdbx_description
1 polymer ?
#
loop_
_entity_poly.entity_id
_entity_poly.type
_entity_poly.pdbx_seq_one_letter_code
_entity_poly.pdbx_strand_id
1 'polypeptide(L)'
;MALINDLARLEAVQSGRAQPVATVRHRHLSQRPLVLVPLITAGEAGAPLGALVGTERTSPRLLVVPQPRDRDLRFAFLAELAGIVLPYVDGFAADVEAAERAETDPTTGKRVKVEVELCADAPQLILPSRSGIEFVRLLGRSMRFRRTAEQEPEAPYPAPPHVPLLGRWLTHFGERARVPGSALLLAMTDLLSRHWATGQSTLEDQHLGSLLAWIEAPEGASGAEAALRAELARDKDGQLVCPPAGPATDPAFDNKLLAPAIERYDKARTLLAAAEDGIEADMRLAALTAAERDIHALVESRTRPTWDAVWRGLDALCTLPEGPRAAERWTRDRWSFTGHRDRVAAGEPPQPRRDDAVTAANKLATREREQARLDAQEALDDPLVMAGRRLTGEAFAGEVTESVPAYNEKNRPRPLITVRTDDVPHLDERTKVYRSLDGKPQAAEFVSYDAGGGVVLRVLDKMGRGKEPEPGSVPEKGDQVCFTLFEHEQRGGPKLPDPEETPWTHGGPPHMDGSGAPVPEAPDAVTTEDLL
;
A
#
# COMPACT_ATOMS: atom_id res chain seq x y z
N MET A 1 20.50 -2.67 -2.11
CA MET A 1 20.16 -1.36 -2.69
C MET A 1 20.96 -1.20 -3.96
N ALA A 2 20.42 -0.55 -4.99
CA ALA A 2 21.15 -0.32 -6.22
C ALA A 2 22.23 0.76 -5.99
N LEU A 3 23.38 0.65 -6.66
CA LEU A 3 24.50 1.59 -6.57
C LEU A 3 24.07 3.06 -6.77
N ILE A 4 23.08 3.28 -7.65
CA ILE A 4 22.52 4.61 -7.93
C ILE A 4 21.82 5.23 -6.72
N ASN A 5 21.16 4.42 -5.89
CA ASN A 5 20.51 4.91 -4.67
C ASN A 5 21.55 5.31 -3.62
N ASP A 6 22.65 4.54 -3.52
CA ASP A 6 23.73 4.88 -2.60
C ASP A 6 24.44 6.17 -3.04
N LEU A 7 24.65 6.35 -4.35
CA LEU A 7 25.14 7.61 -4.92
C LEU A 7 24.20 8.78 -4.63
N ALA A 8 22.90 8.62 -4.90
CA ALA A 8 21.90 9.67 -4.64
C ALA A 8 21.84 10.06 -3.15
N ARG A 9 22.01 9.09 -2.24
CA ARG A 9 22.13 9.34 -0.79
C ARG A 9 23.40 10.14 -0.45
N LEU A 10 24.54 9.79 -1.03
CA LEU A 10 25.79 10.53 -0.83
C LEU A 10 25.70 11.97 -1.39
N GLU A 11 25.12 12.13 -2.58
CA GLU A 11 24.84 13.43 -3.17
C GLU A 11 23.86 14.24 -2.30
N ALA A 12 22.88 13.58 -1.68
CA ALA A 12 21.98 14.25 -0.76
C ALA A 12 22.71 14.80 0.47
N VAL A 13 23.63 14.02 1.05
CA VAL A 13 24.49 14.48 2.15
C VAL A 13 25.37 15.64 1.70
N GLN A 14 26.00 15.55 0.52
CA GLN A 14 26.92 16.57 0.02
C GLN A 14 26.22 17.89 -0.32
N SER A 15 25.07 17.83 -0.99
CA SER A 15 24.29 18.99 -1.40
C SER A 15 23.42 19.56 -0.27
N GLY A 16 23.18 18.78 0.78
CA GLY A 16 22.22 19.10 1.83
C GLY A 16 20.77 19.10 1.31
N ARG A 17 20.46 18.38 0.24
CA ARG A 17 19.12 18.33 -0.40
C ARG A 17 18.76 16.91 -0.78
N ALA A 18 17.50 16.52 -0.62
CA ALA A 18 17.05 15.23 -1.13
C ALA A 18 17.25 15.15 -2.66
N GLN A 19 17.71 13.99 -3.15
CA GLN A 19 17.92 13.75 -4.57
C GLN A 19 16.75 12.96 -5.15
N PRO A 20 16.21 13.36 -6.31
CA PRO A 20 15.19 12.58 -6.99
C PRO A 20 15.78 11.23 -7.44
N VAL A 21 15.10 10.14 -7.11
CA VAL A 21 15.43 8.77 -7.57
C VAL A 21 14.38 8.18 -8.50
N ALA A 22 13.31 8.94 -8.74
CA ALA A 22 12.27 8.63 -9.72
C ALA A 22 11.87 9.91 -10.46
N THR A 23 11.50 9.77 -11.73
CA THR A 23 11.04 10.86 -12.60
C THR A 23 9.53 10.87 -12.79
N VAL A 24 8.86 9.76 -12.48
CA VAL A 24 7.41 9.59 -12.57
C VAL A 24 6.87 9.05 -11.25
N ARG A 25 5.58 9.28 -10.97
CA ARG A 25 4.90 8.64 -9.85
C ARG A 25 4.46 7.23 -10.22
N HIS A 26 4.97 6.23 -9.51
CA HIS A 26 4.70 4.80 -9.77
C HIS A 26 3.43 4.27 -9.10
N ARG A 27 2.71 5.12 -8.38
CA ARG A 27 1.43 4.81 -7.72
C ARG A 27 0.35 5.75 -8.24
N HIS A 28 -0.83 5.19 -8.43
CA HIS A 28 -2.02 5.99 -8.65
C HIS A 28 -2.29 6.87 -7.43
N LEU A 29 -2.63 8.13 -7.66
CA LEU A 29 -3.10 9.04 -6.63
C LEU A 29 -4.50 9.52 -7.02
N SER A 30 -5.47 9.16 -6.20
CA SER A 30 -6.85 9.60 -6.35
C SER A 30 -6.92 11.12 -6.21
N GLN A 31 -7.88 11.74 -6.88
CA GLN A 31 -8.18 13.17 -6.72
C GLN A 31 -8.85 13.47 -5.36
N ARG A 32 -9.40 12.45 -4.69
CA ARG A 32 -10.06 12.59 -3.39
C ARG A 32 -9.66 11.45 -2.44
N PRO A 33 -8.37 11.32 -2.09
CA PRO A 33 -7.94 10.25 -1.20
C PRO A 33 -8.52 10.49 0.20
N LEU A 34 -8.88 9.42 0.90
CA LEU A 34 -9.25 9.50 2.31
C LEU A 34 -7.98 9.46 3.15
N VAL A 35 -7.61 10.60 3.73
CA VAL A 35 -6.49 10.69 4.67
C VAL A 35 -6.99 10.26 6.05
N LEU A 36 -6.22 9.41 6.74
CA LEU A 36 -6.47 8.98 8.11
C LEU A 36 -5.19 9.13 8.93
N VAL A 37 -5.23 9.99 9.95
CA VAL A 37 -4.12 10.22 10.89
C VAL A 37 -4.53 9.67 12.25
N PRO A 38 -4.23 8.39 12.55
CA PRO A 38 -4.61 7.77 13.82
C PRO A 38 -3.64 8.14 14.94
N LEU A 39 -4.12 8.16 16.17
CA LEU A 39 -3.34 8.14 17.41
C LEU A 39 -3.84 7.02 18.32
N ILE A 40 -2.90 6.35 18.99
CA ILE A 40 -3.16 5.37 20.04
C ILE A 40 -2.59 5.86 21.37
N THR A 41 -3.14 5.33 22.45
CA THR A 41 -2.63 5.60 23.79
C THR A 41 -1.36 4.79 24.04
N ALA A 42 -0.36 5.39 24.67
CA ALA A 42 0.84 4.67 25.07
C ALA A 42 0.52 3.56 26.09
N GLY A 43 1.15 2.39 25.91
CA GLY A 43 1.07 1.27 26.87
C GLY A 43 -0.12 0.32 26.71
N GLU A 44 -1.09 0.61 25.85
CA GLU A 44 -2.22 -0.28 25.56
C GLU A 44 -2.30 -0.53 24.04
N ALA A 45 -2.07 -1.78 23.63
CA ALA A 45 -1.96 -2.13 22.22
C ALA A 45 -3.30 -1.91 21.50
N GLY A 46 -3.34 -0.91 20.61
CA GLY A 46 -4.48 -0.66 19.73
C GLY A 46 -5.61 0.18 20.33
N ALA A 47 -5.49 0.67 21.57
CA ALA A 47 -6.50 1.55 22.16
C ALA A 47 -6.49 2.93 21.46
N PRO A 48 -7.55 3.29 20.70
CA PRO A 48 -7.58 4.55 19.98
C PRO A 48 -7.64 5.72 20.96
N LEU A 49 -6.79 6.71 20.74
CA LEU A 49 -6.84 8.01 21.41
C LEU A 49 -7.65 9.02 20.58
N GLY A 50 -7.48 8.97 19.27
CA GLY A 50 -8.22 9.82 18.34
C GLY A 50 -7.72 9.67 16.91
N ALA A 51 -8.37 10.37 15.99
CA ALA A 51 -7.95 10.42 14.59
C ALA A 51 -8.43 11.69 13.91
N LEU A 52 -7.63 12.23 12.99
CA LEU A 52 -8.15 13.10 11.92
C LEU A 52 -8.45 12.24 10.69
N VAL A 53 -9.63 12.40 10.12
CA VAL A 53 -10.07 11.66 8.94
C VAL A 53 -10.83 12.56 7.96
N GLY A 54 -10.61 12.40 6.67
CA GLY A 54 -11.37 13.12 5.63
C GLY A 54 -10.68 13.15 4.28
N THR A 55 -11.36 13.75 3.30
CA THR A 55 -10.86 13.92 1.92
C THR A 55 -10.48 15.36 1.60
N GLU A 56 -10.77 16.32 2.49
CA GLU A 56 -10.53 17.74 2.27
C GLU A 56 -9.48 18.29 3.25
N ARG A 57 -8.40 18.84 2.70
CA ARG A 57 -7.27 19.39 3.48
C ARG A 57 -7.69 20.36 4.58
N THR A 58 -8.64 21.25 4.31
CA THR A 58 -9.01 22.34 5.23
C THR A 58 -10.13 21.98 6.19
N SER A 59 -10.83 20.86 5.99
CA SER A 59 -11.99 20.46 6.79
C SER A 59 -11.93 18.98 7.23
N PRO A 60 -10.88 18.54 7.94
CA PRO A 60 -10.85 17.20 8.50
C PRO A 60 -11.90 17.01 9.60
N ARG A 61 -12.31 15.76 9.82
CA ARG A 61 -13.13 15.37 10.97
C ARG A 61 -12.22 14.84 12.06
N LEU A 62 -12.30 15.45 13.24
CA LEU A 62 -11.59 15.02 14.43
C LEU A 62 -12.47 14.07 15.25
N LEU A 63 -11.96 12.86 15.50
CA LEU A 63 -12.53 11.88 16.40
C LEU A 63 -11.62 11.74 17.61
N VAL A 64 -12.18 11.66 18.82
CA VAL A 64 -11.42 11.64 20.07
C VAL A 64 -12.04 10.66 21.05
N VAL A 65 -11.21 9.96 21.80
CA VAL A 65 -11.62 9.09 22.90
C VAL A 65 -11.14 9.74 24.22
N PRO A 66 -12.01 10.46 24.95
CA PRO A 66 -11.62 11.18 26.17
C PRO A 66 -11.02 10.28 27.25
N GLN A 67 -11.46 9.02 27.34
CA GLN A 67 -10.90 8.01 28.23
C GLN A 67 -10.65 6.72 27.44
N PRO A 68 -9.42 6.49 26.93
CA PRO A 68 -9.09 5.34 26.10
C PRO A 68 -9.29 3.97 26.75
N ARG A 69 -9.34 3.90 28.09
CA ARG A 69 -9.64 2.66 28.83
C ARG A 69 -11.13 2.34 28.87
N ASP A 70 -11.98 3.30 28.53
CA ASP A 70 -13.42 3.14 28.53
C ASP A 70 -13.86 2.43 27.25
N ARG A 71 -14.48 1.26 27.40
CA ARG A 71 -14.89 0.41 26.27
C ARG A 71 -16.01 1.05 25.45
N ASP A 72 -16.94 1.77 26.09
CA ASP A 72 -18.08 2.36 25.41
C ASP A 72 -17.64 3.54 24.55
N LEU A 73 -16.73 4.38 25.08
CA LEU A 73 -16.13 5.47 24.31
C LEU A 73 -15.29 4.96 23.14
N ARG A 74 -14.56 3.85 23.31
CA ARG A 74 -13.85 3.20 22.20
C ARG A 74 -14.80 2.71 21.12
N PHE A 75 -15.94 2.12 21.47
CA PHE A 75 -16.93 1.71 20.48
C PHE A 75 -17.61 2.90 19.80
N ALA A 76 -17.91 3.97 20.52
CA ALA A 76 -18.43 5.20 19.95
C ALA A 76 -17.46 5.76 18.88
N PHE A 77 -16.17 5.80 19.18
CA PHE A 77 -15.14 6.17 18.20
C PHE A 77 -15.15 5.28 16.96
N LEU A 78 -15.24 3.96 17.11
CA LEU A 78 -15.28 3.04 15.98
C LEU A 78 -16.55 3.20 15.14
N ALA A 79 -17.68 3.49 15.79
CA ALA A 79 -18.95 3.79 15.13
C ALA A 79 -18.88 5.09 14.32
N GLU A 80 -18.31 6.16 14.90
CA GLU A 80 -18.09 7.42 14.19
C GLU A 80 -17.11 7.27 13.02
N LEU A 81 -16.02 6.51 13.21
CA LEU A 81 -15.08 6.21 12.14
C LEU A 81 -15.77 5.45 11.00
N ALA A 82 -16.60 4.46 11.31
CA ALA A 82 -17.37 3.73 10.31
C ALA A 82 -18.36 4.65 9.59
N GLY A 83 -19.00 5.58 10.31
CA GLY A 83 -19.89 6.59 9.75
C GLY A 83 -19.20 7.57 8.79
N ILE A 84 -17.87 7.63 8.76
CA ILE A 84 -17.10 8.44 7.80
C ILE A 84 -16.52 7.58 6.68
N VAL A 85 -15.91 6.44 7.02
CA VAL A 85 -15.19 5.59 6.04
C VAL A 85 -16.17 4.84 5.13
N LEU A 86 -17.27 4.29 5.67
CA LEU A 86 -18.18 3.49 4.86
C LEU A 86 -18.91 4.31 3.80
N PRO A 87 -19.47 5.51 4.09
CA PRO A 87 -20.05 6.34 3.03
C PRO A 87 -19.05 6.72 1.94
N TYR A 88 -17.78 6.93 2.29
CA TYR A 88 -16.72 7.16 1.31
C TYR A 88 -16.52 5.92 0.41
N VAL A 89 -16.44 4.72 1.00
CA VAL A 89 -16.29 3.46 0.26
C VAL A 89 -17.51 3.16 -0.62
N ASP A 90 -18.71 3.31 -0.08
CA ASP A 90 -19.98 3.07 -0.78
C ASP A 90 -20.17 4.03 -1.96
N GLY A 91 -19.58 5.24 -1.88
CA GLY A 91 -19.55 6.21 -2.96
C GLY A 91 -18.89 5.70 -4.25
N PHE A 92 -18.06 4.66 -4.19
CA PHE A 92 -17.45 4.00 -5.35
C PHE A 92 -18.17 2.72 -5.79
N ALA A 93 -19.14 2.24 -5.00
CA ALA A 93 -19.76 0.94 -5.24
C ALA A 93 -20.82 0.96 -6.35
N ALA A 94 -21.48 2.11 -6.56
CA ALA A 94 -22.60 2.24 -7.47
C ALA A 94 -22.21 2.62 -8.91
N ASP A 95 -21.10 3.32 -9.10
CA ASP A 95 -20.63 3.73 -10.43
C ASP A 95 -19.83 2.58 -11.05
N VAL A 96 -20.38 1.96 -12.09
CA VAL A 96 -19.84 0.75 -12.72
C VAL A 96 -19.77 0.91 -14.24
N GLU A 97 -18.78 0.26 -14.84
CA GLU A 97 -18.62 0.11 -16.28
C GLU A 97 -18.62 -1.37 -16.67
N ALA A 98 -19.07 -1.65 -17.91
CA ALA A 98 -19.00 -2.99 -18.47
C ALA A 98 -17.55 -3.36 -18.76
N ALA A 99 -17.11 -4.52 -18.27
CA ALA A 99 -15.78 -5.05 -18.50
C ALA A 99 -15.84 -6.53 -18.88
N GLU A 100 -14.88 -6.98 -19.69
CA GLU A 100 -14.78 -8.40 -20.04
C GLU A 100 -13.85 -9.13 -19.06
N ARG A 101 -14.33 -10.22 -18.49
CA ARG A 101 -13.52 -11.14 -17.68
C ARG A 101 -13.52 -12.53 -18.32
N ALA A 102 -12.34 -13.14 -18.40
CA ALA A 102 -12.21 -14.51 -18.88
C ALA A 102 -12.46 -15.48 -17.72
N GLU A 103 -13.61 -16.15 -17.76
CA GLU A 103 -14.03 -17.17 -16.79
C GLU A 103 -13.96 -18.56 -17.40
N THR A 104 -13.70 -19.58 -16.59
CA THR A 104 -13.74 -20.97 -17.04
C THR A 104 -15.18 -21.46 -16.98
N ASP A 105 -15.74 -21.79 -18.13
CA ASP A 105 -17.08 -22.37 -18.22
C ASP A 105 -17.11 -23.70 -17.44
N PRO A 106 -17.96 -23.84 -16.41
CA PRO A 106 -17.99 -25.04 -15.57
C PRO A 106 -18.46 -26.28 -16.32
N THR A 107 -19.17 -26.13 -17.45
CA THR A 107 -19.67 -27.23 -18.27
C THR A 107 -18.65 -27.68 -19.31
N THR A 108 -17.96 -26.73 -19.95
CA THR A 108 -17.05 -27.02 -21.08
C THR A 108 -15.57 -27.00 -20.72
N GLY A 109 -15.21 -26.48 -19.54
CA GLY A 109 -13.82 -26.29 -19.09
C GLY A 109 -13.04 -25.27 -19.93
N LYS A 110 -13.68 -24.59 -20.88
CA LYS A 110 -13.05 -23.59 -21.76
C LYS A 110 -13.14 -22.21 -21.14
N ARG A 111 -12.15 -21.36 -21.45
CA ARG A 111 -12.19 -19.94 -21.06
C ARG A 111 -13.15 -19.20 -21.99
N VAL A 112 -14.22 -18.66 -21.43
CA VAL A 112 -15.21 -17.82 -22.11
C VAL A 112 -15.09 -16.40 -21.57
N LYS A 113 -15.31 -15.41 -22.43
CA LYS A 113 -15.39 -14.01 -22.02
C LYS A 113 -16.81 -13.72 -21.56
N VAL A 114 -16.93 -13.31 -20.31
CA VAL A 114 -18.20 -12.90 -19.70
C VAL A 114 -18.14 -11.41 -19.45
N GLU A 115 -19.23 -10.71 -19.75
CA GLU A 115 -19.41 -9.31 -19.39
C GLU A 115 -19.75 -9.23 -17.90
N VAL A 116 -18.97 -8.45 -17.16
CA VAL A 116 -19.14 -8.24 -15.73
C VAL A 116 -19.07 -6.75 -15.42
N GLU A 117 -19.71 -6.35 -14.33
CA GLU A 117 -19.63 -4.98 -13.84
C GLU A 117 -18.29 -4.76 -13.13
N LEU A 118 -17.58 -3.71 -13.50
CA LEU A 118 -16.36 -3.24 -12.85
C LEU A 118 -16.62 -1.85 -12.27
N CYS A 119 -16.35 -1.62 -10.98
CA CYS A 119 -16.45 -0.26 -10.43
C CYS A 119 -15.59 0.71 -11.23
N ALA A 120 -16.15 1.85 -11.64
CA ALA A 120 -15.49 2.85 -12.46
C ALA A 120 -14.22 3.39 -11.79
N ASP A 121 -14.21 3.44 -10.45
CA ASP A 121 -13.06 3.79 -9.64
C ASP A 121 -13.05 3.00 -8.31
N ALA A 122 -12.06 3.22 -7.45
CA ALA A 122 -11.94 2.55 -6.16
C ALA A 122 -11.49 3.51 -5.03
N PRO A 123 -11.87 3.24 -3.77
CA PRO A 123 -11.44 4.03 -2.63
C PRO A 123 -9.93 3.90 -2.39
N GLN A 124 -9.24 5.03 -2.24
CA GLN A 124 -7.85 5.10 -1.80
C GLN A 124 -7.75 5.71 -0.41
N LEU A 125 -7.01 5.04 0.48
CA LEU A 125 -6.71 5.49 1.84
C LEU A 125 -5.22 5.83 1.98
N ILE A 126 -4.91 6.95 2.62
CA ILE A 126 -3.54 7.43 2.83
C ILE A 126 -3.27 7.66 4.31
N LEU A 127 -2.23 7.00 4.80
CA LEU A 127 -1.78 7.03 6.18
C LEU A 127 -0.44 7.78 6.23
N PRO A 128 -0.07 8.42 7.35
CA PRO A 128 1.20 9.13 7.43
C PRO A 128 2.41 8.21 7.29
N SER A 129 2.37 7.03 7.90
CA SER A 129 3.49 6.09 8.00
C SER A 129 3.04 4.64 7.94
N ARG A 130 3.99 3.70 7.80
CA ARG A 130 3.71 2.24 7.83
C ARG A 130 3.01 1.80 9.10
N SER A 131 3.33 2.41 10.23
CA SER A 131 2.69 2.10 11.50
C SER A 131 1.19 2.40 11.47
N GLY A 132 0.75 3.37 10.67
CA GLY A 132 -0.67 3.63 10.40
C GLY A 132 -1.36 2.50 9.62
N ILE A 133 -0.66 1.87 8.66
CA ILE A 133 -1.15 0.69 7.95
C ILE A 133 -1.34 -0.48 8.92
N GLU A 134 -0.37 -0.71 9.81
CA GLU A 134 -0.48 -1.78 10.82
C GLU A 134 -1.63 -1.52 11.79
N PHE A 135 -1.89 -0.26 12.16
CA PHE A 135 -3.06 0.11 12.94
C PHE A 135 -4.37 -0.19 12.22
N VAL A 136 -4.50 0.16 10.93
CA VAL A 136 -5.68 -0.20 10.12
C VAL A 136 -5.90 -1.72 10.06
N ARG A 137 -4.81 -2.49 9.91
CA ARG A 137 -4.87 -3.96 9.92
C ARG A 137 -5.31 -4.52 11.26
N LEU A 138 -4.86 -3.92 12.36
CA LEU A 138 -5.28 -4.28 13.71
C LEU A 138 -6.77 -4.02 13.92
N LEU A 139 -7.27 -2.84 13.53
CA LEU A 139 -8.69 -2.51 13.58
C LEU A 139 -9.53 -3.47 12.73
N GLY A 140 -9.10 -3.77 11.50
CA GLY A 140 -9.78 -4.76 10.65
C GLY A 140 -9.95 -6.12 11.32
N ARG A 141 -8.91 -6.59 12.02
CA ARG A 141 -8.95 -7.83 12.80
C ARG A 141 -9.87 -7.77 14.02
N SER A 142 -9.81 -6.69 14.80
CA SER A 142 -10.56 -6.60 16.06
C SER A 142 -12.06 -6.40 15.86
N MET A 143 -12.48 -5.88 14.69
CA MET A 143 -13.86 -5.52 14.41
C MET A 143 -14.63 -6.54 13.55
N ARG A 144 -14.00 -7.21 12.57
CA ARG A 144 -14.74 -7.92 11.51
C ARG A 144 -15.62 -9.10 11.97
N PHE A 145 -15.37 -9.65 13.15
CA PHE A 145 -16.13 -10.76 13.74
C PHE A 145 -17.01 -10.33 14.92
N ARG A 146 -17.11 -9.02 15.20
CA ARG A 146 -17.97 -8.54 16.28
C ARG A 146 -19.43 -8.82 15.91
N ARG A 147 -20.18 -9.36 16.88
CA ARG A 147 -21.58 -9.70 16.70
C ARG A 147 -22.46 -8.49 16.96
N THR A 148 -23.47 -8.33 16.12
CA THR A 148 -24.46 -7.26 16.23
C THR A 148 -25.64 -7.67 17.10
N ALA A 149 -26.47 -6.70 17.50
CA ALA A 149 -27.67 -6.97 18.30
C ALA A 149 -28.66 -7.88 17.57
N GLU A 150 -28.69 -7.85 16.24
CA GLU A 150 -29.54 -8.72 15.43
C GLU A 150 -29.06 -10.18 15.43
N GLN A 151 -27.75 -10.38 15.52
CA GLN A 151 -27.11 -11.71 15.48
C GLN A 151 -27.09 -12.39 16.84
N GLU A 152 -26.86 -11.61 17.91
CA GLU A 152 -26.83 -12.11 19.28
C GLU A 152 -27.40 -11.05 20.23
N PRO A 153 -28.75 -10.96 20.35
CA PRO A 153 -29.40 -9.97 21.20
C PRO A 153 -29.00 -10.05 22.68
N GLU A 154 -28.66 -11.25 23.15
CA GLU A 154 -28.26 -11.54 24.54
C GLU A 154 -26.79 -11.19 24.82
N ALA A 155 -26.02 -10.77 23.80
CA ALA A 155 -24.63 -10.35 24.01
C ALA A 155 -24.61 -9.09 24.90
N PRO A 156 -23.77 -9.03 25.96
CA PRO A 156 -23.78 -7.89 26.89
C PRO A 156 -23.45 -6.54 26.24
N TYR A 157 -22.75 -6.54 25.10
CA TYR A 157 -22.33 -5.34 24.36
C TYR A 157 -22.35 -5.62 22.85
N PRO A 158 -23.52 -5.62 22.20
CA PRO A 158 -23.61 -5.87 20.77
C PRO A 158 -23.01 -4.70 19.99
N ALA A 159 -22.23 -5.00 18.94
CA ALA A 159 -21.64 -3.96 18.10
C ALA A 159 -22.71 -3.35 17.16
N PRO A 160 -22.66 -2.03 16.89
CA PRO A 160 -23.46 -1.44 15.83
C PRO A 160 -23.16 -2.12 14.47
N PRO A 161 -24.16 -2.35 13.58
CA PRO A 161 -23.97 -3.11 12.35
C PRO A 161 -22.86 -2.61 11.41
N HIS A 162 -22.59 -1.31 11.42
CA HIS A 162 -21.53 -0.71 10.60
C HIS A 162 -20.11 -1.01 11.11
N VAL A 163 -19.92 -1.35 12.40
CA VAL A 163 -18.58 -1.61 12.95
C VAL A 163 -17.97 -2.92 12.39
N PRO A 164 -18.66 -4.07 12.39
CA PRO A 164 -18.16 -5.28 11.73
C PRO A 164 -17.94 -5.09 10.23
N LEU A 165 -18.82 -4.35 9.55
CA LEU A 165 -18.68 -4.04 8.13
C LEU A 165 -17.41 -3.22 7.85
N LEU A 166 -17.14 -2.18 8.65
CA LEU A 166 -15.87 -1.46 8.59
C LEU A 166 -14.69 -2.40 8.79
N GLY A 167 -14.77 -3.32 9.75
CA GLY A 167 -13.73 -4.34 9.98
C GLY A 167 -13.41 -5.19 8.76
N ARG A 168 -14.43 -5.59 7.99
CA ARG A 168 -14.26 -6.34 6.72
C ARG A 168 -13.54 -5.50 5.67
N TRP A 169 -13.92 -4.24 5.51
CA TRP A 169 -13.27 -3.32 4.56
C TRP A 169 -11.83 -2.99 4.94
N LEU A 170 -11.55 -2.66 6.21
CA LEU A 170 -10.19 -2.41 6.69
C LEU A 170 -9.30 -3.66 6.57
N THR A 171 -9.89 -4.86 6.75
CA THR A 171 -9.17 -6.12 6.48
C THR A 171 -8.81 -6.23 4.99
N HIS A 172 -9.72 -5.90 4.07
CA HIS A 172 -9.41 -5.86 2.64
C HIS A 172 -8.29 -4.87 2.32
N PHE A 173 -8.40 -3.61 2.73
CA PHE A 173 -7.37 -2.60 2.52
C PHE A 173 -6.02 -3.04 3.11
N GLY A 174 -6.03 -3.62 4.30
CA GLY A 174 -4.85 -4.19 4.95
C GLY A 174 -4.20 -5.35 4.19
N GLU A 175 -5.00 -6.23 3.58
CA GLU A 175 -4.48 -7.26 2.67
C GLU A 175 -3.85 -6.65 1.42
N ARG A 176 -4.47 -5.60 0.88
CA ARG A 176 -4.03 -4.92 -0.35
C ARG A 176 -2.75 -4.12 -0.16
N ALA A 177 -2.53 -3.50 1.00
CA ALA A 177 -1.25 -2.88 1.33
C ALA A 177 -0.05 -3.84 1.25
N ARG A 178 -0.27 -5.16 1.36
CA ARG A 178 0.77 -6.20 1.22
C ARG A 178 0.98 -6.68 -0.21
N VAL A 179 0.18 -6.21 -1.16
CA VAL A 179 0.31 -6.56 -2.57
C VAL A 179 1.16 -5.48 -3.25
N PRO A 180 2.35 -5.81 -3.76
CA PRO A 180 3.21 -4.86 -4.44
C PRO A 180 2.48 -4.15 -5.58
N GLY A 181 2.64 -2.84 -5.66
CA GLY A 181 2.02 -2.01 -6.70
C GLY A 181 0.57 -1.63 -6.44
N SER A 182 -0.09 -2.19 -5.42
CA SER A 182 -1.42 -1.74 -5.00
C SER A 182 -1.35 -0.31 -4.45
N ALA A 183 -2.40 0.45 -4.72
CA ALA A 183 -2.57 1.85 -4.34
C ALA A 183 -3.84 2.07 -3.47
N LEU A 184 -4.51 1.01 -3.01
CA LEU A 184 -5.73 1.16 -2.19
C LEU A 184 -5.46 1.65 -0.76
N LEU A 185 -4.30 1.29 -0.19
CA LEU A 185 -3.89 1.68 1.16
C LEU A 185 -2.38 1.99 1.14
N LEU A 186 -2.03 3.25 1.32
CA LEU A 186 -0.66 3.75 1.16
C LEU A 186 -0.16 4.49 2.40
N ALA A 187 1.14 4.37 2.68
CA ALA A 187 1.83 5.19 3.67
C ALA A 187 2.56 6.34 2.95
N MET A 188 2.40 7.57 3.44
CA MET A 188 3.03 8.74 2.84
C MET A 188 4.56 8.66 2.89
N THR A 189 5.14 8.20 4.00
CA THR A 189 6.60 7.97 4.08
C THR A 189 7.10 7.03 2.99
N ASP A 190 6.39 5.93 2.71
CA ASP A 190 6.76 5.00 1.64
C ASP A 190 6.63 5.60 0.25
N LEU A 191 5.63 6.45 0.02
CA LEU A 191 5.49 7.15 -1.25
C LEU A 191 6.63 8.13 -1.45
N LEU A 192 6.96 8.95 -0.46
CA LEU A 192 8.03 9.94 -0.56
C LEU A 192 9.41 9.27 -0.71
N SER A 193 9.73 8.28 0.13
CA SER A 193 11.02 7.57 0.07
C SER A 193 11.24 6.75 -1.21
N ARG A 194 10.17 6.51 -2.00
CA ARG A 194 10.29 5.92 -3.34
C ARG A 194 10.76 6.90 -4.41
N HIS A 195 10.57 8.21 -4.21
CA HIS A 195 10.86 9.22 -5.22
C HIS A 195 12.03 10.12 -4.83
N TRP A 196 12.35 10.22 -3.54
CA TRP A 196 13.47 11.03 -3.05
C TRP A 196 14.39 10.21 -2.15
N ALA A 197 15.69 10.23 -2.47
CA ALA A 197 16.76 9.78 -1.60
C ALA A 197 17.21 10.91 -0.68
N THR A 198 17.34 10.60 0.59
CA THR A 198 17.76 11.52 1.66
C THR A 198 19.12 11.10 2.21
N GLY A 199 19.78 11.98 2.96
CA GLY A 199 21.01 11.64 3.68
C GLY A 199 20.80 10.79 4.95
N GLN A 200 19.54 10.64 5.39
CA GLN A 200 19.17 9.92 6.61
C GLN A 200 19.00 8.41 6.36
N SER A 201 18.93 7.60 7.40
CA SER A 201 18.65 6.17 7.32
C SER A 201 17.21 5.89 6.90
N THR A 202 16.93 4.66 6.45
CA THR A 202 15.56 4.22 6.12
C THR A 202 14.63 4.21 7.33
N LEU A 203 15.18 4.12 8.54
CA LEU A 203 14.42 4.22 9.79
C LEU A 203 14.00 5.67 10.05
N GLU A 204 14.92 6.62 9.89
CA GLU A 204 14.64 8.06 10.02
C GLU A 204 13.67 8.57 8.95
N ASP A 205 13.71 7.99 7.74
CA ASP A 205 12.72 8.24 6.69
C ASP A 205 11.27 7.91 7.12
N GLN A 206 11.06 7.10 8.18
CA GLN A 206 9.71 6.87 8.73
C GLN A 206 9.19 8.04 9.58
N HIS A 207 10.01 9.04 9.89
CA HIS A 207 9.57 10.29 10.48
C HIS A 207 9.14 11.27 9.38
N LEU A 208 7.84 11.32 9.07
CA LEU A 208 7.29 12.09 7.94
C LEU A 208 7.74 13.57 7.92
N GLY A 209 7.78 14.23 9.09
CA GLY A 209 8.23 15.62 9.16
C GLY A 209 9.71 15.80 8.83
N SER A 210 10.55 14.81 9.15
CA SER A 210 11.99 14.82 8.87
C SER A 210 12.25 14.56 7.38
N LEU A 211 11.53 13.57 6.82
CA LEU A 211 11.55 13.28 5.38
C LEU A 211 11.12 14.48 4.53
N LEU A 212 10.01 15.15 4.89
CA LEU A 212 9.59 16.37 4.21
C LEU A 212 10.58 17.52 4.37
N ALA A 213 11.24 17.64 5.53
CA ALA A 213 12.26 18.66 5.74
C ALA A 213 13.49 18.48 4.82
N TRP A 214 13.84 17.24 4.47
CA TRP A 214 14.86 16.93 3.46
C TRP A 214 14.43 17.34 2.04
N ILE A 215 13.17 17.07 1.69
CA ILE A 215 12.61 17.35 0.36
C ILE A 215 12.38 18.85 0.15
N GLU A 216 11.83 19.52 1.17
CA GLU A 216 11.40 20.91 1.15
C GLU A 216 12.38 21.85 1.87
N ALA A 217 13.64 21.44 2.03
CA ALA A 217 14.61 22.18 2.85
C ALA A 217 14.58 23.70 2.53
N PRO A 218 14.49 24.60 3.52
CA PRO A 218 14.48 26.04 3.27
C PRO A 218 15.80 26.51 2.62
N GLU A 219 15.75 27.61 1.87
CA GLU A 219 16.98 28.27 1.41
C GLU A 219 17.85 28.65 2.62
N GLY A 220 19.16 28.37 2.53
CA GLY A 220 20.12 28.68 3.59
C GLY A 220 20.19 27.68 4.75
N ALA A 221 19.42 26.59 4.74
CA ALA A 221 19.57 25.47 5.67
C ALA A 221 19.76 24.15 4.91
N SER A 222 20.58 23.26 5.45
CA SER A 222 20.68 21.89 4.93
C SER A 222 19.46 21.06 5.33
N GLY A 223 19.12 20.06 4.51
CA GLY A 223 18.10 19.07 4.82
C GLY A 223 18.39 18.35 6.13
N ALA A 224 19.66 18.06 6.43
CA ALA A 224 20.08 17.46 7.69
C ALA A 224 19.74 18.34 8.92
N GLU A 225 20.02 19.65 8.86
CA GLU A 225 19.67 20.58 9.94
C GLU A 225 18.16 20.76 10.08
N ALA A 226 17.43 20.78 8.96
CA ALA A 226 15.97 20.89 8.95
C ALA A 226 15.30 19.63 9.52
N ALA A 227 15.79 18.44 9.13
CA ALA A 227 15.39 17.14 9.64
C ALA A 227 15.64 17.01 11.15
N LEU A 228 16.86 17.32 11.59
CA LEU A 228 17.22 17.30 13.01
C LEU A 228 16.33 18.24 13.85
N ARG A 229 16.01 19.42 13.30
CA ARG A 229 15.06 20.34 13.94
C ARG A 229 13.66 19.74 14.00
N ALA A 230 13.17 19.10 12.94
CA ALA A 230 11.88 18.44 12.95
C ALA A 230 11.82 17.34 14.03
N GLU A 231 12.90 16.58 14.22
CA GLU A 231 12.93 15.48 15.20
C GLU A 231 13.07 15.95 16.64
N LEU A 232 13.87 17.00 16.89
CA LEU A 232 14.30 17.36 18.25
C LEU A 232 13.74 18.67 18.77
N ALA A 233 13.26 19.57 17.91
CA ALA A 233 12.81 20.88 18.37
C ALA A 233 11.62 20.73 19.32
N ARG A 234 11.79 21.29 20.52
CA ARG A 234 10.74 21.37 21.52
C ARG A 234 10.37 22.83 21.77
N ASP A 235 9.09 23.07 22.03
CA ASP A 235 8.61 24.37 22.46
C ASP A 235 9.01 24.68 23.91
N LYS A 236 8.60 25.86 24.39
CA LYS A 236 8.85 26.32 25.77
C LYS A 236 8.29 25.39 26.85
N ASP A 237 7.27 24.60 26.51
CA ASP A 237 6.57 23.69 27.41
C ASP A 237 7.14 22.26 27.30
N GLY A 238 8.23 22.10 26.54
CA GLY A 238 8.97 20.86 26.36
C GLY A 238 8.26 19.85 25.44
N GLN A 239 7.34 20.30 24.59
CA GLN A 239 6.61 19.47 23.63
C GLN A 239 7.27 19.51 22.26
N LEU A 240 7.27 18.40 21.52
CA LEU A 240 7.79 18.38 20.15
C LEU A 240 7.02 19.35 19.24
N VAL A 241 7.75 20.17 18.50
CA VAL A 241 7.19 21.10 17.51
C VAL A 241 6.64 20.34 16.30
N CYS A 242 7.29 19.23 15.92
CA CYS A 242 6.77 18.27 14.96
C CYS A 242 6.45 16.96 15.70
N PRO A 243 5.17 16.71 16.04
CA PRO A 243 4.77 15.45 16.64
C PRO A 243 5.11 14.24 15.74
N PRO A 244 5.32 13.05 16.34
CA PRO A 244 5.46 11.82 15.57
C PRO A 244 4.26 11.60 14.66
N ALA A 245 4.50 11.08 13.46
CA ALA A 245 3.46 10.87 12.43
C ALA A 245 2.59 9.62 12.67
N GLY A 246 2.10 9.48 13.92
CA GLY A 246 1.21 8.41 14.38
C GLY A 246 1.70 6.96 14.14
N PRO A 247 0.97 5.97 14.67
CA PRO A 247 -0.09 6.09 15.66
C PRO A 247 0.44 6.40 17.07
N ALA A 248 1.73 6.19 17.34
CA ALA A 248 2.33 6.49 18.65
C ALA A 248 2.44 8.00 18.90
N THR A 249 2.40 8.37 20.18
CA THR A 249 2.53 9.75 20.69
C THR A 249 3.89 9.98 21.36
N ASP A 250 4.26 11.25 21.59
CA ASP A 250 5.46 11.63 22.34
C ASP A 250 5.24 11.38 23.85
N PRO A 251 6.14 10.67 24.56
CA PRO A 251 5.99 10.44 26.00
C PRO A 251 5.87 11.72 26.82
N ALA A 252 6.46 12.85 26.39
CA ALA A 252 6.30 14.11 27.10
C ALA A 252 4.88 14.70 26.93
N PHE A 253 4.21 14.44 25.81
CA PHE A 253 2.79 14.77 25.62
C PHE A 253 1.92 13.89 26.52
N ASP A 254 2.14 12.57 26.50
CA ASP A 254 1.33 11.63 27.27
C ASP A 254 1.38 11.93 28.77
N ASN A 255 2.59 12.08 29.31
CA ASN A 255 2.78 12.22 30.75
C ASN A 255 2.46 13.63 31.28
N LYS A 256 2.78 14.69 30.52
CA LYS A 256 2.67 16.07 31.03
C LYS A 256 1.36 16.76 30.67
N LEU A 257 0.71 16.35 29.57
CA LEU A 257 -0.49 17.02 29.07
C LEU A 257 -1.70 16.10 29.08
N LEU A 258 -1.59 14.93 28.42
CA LEU A 258 -2.74 14.04 28.22
C LEU A 258 -3.20 13.39 29.52
N ALA A 259 -2.30 12.77 30.29
CA ALA A 259 -2.66 12.09 31.54
C ALA A 259 -3.34 13.05 32.55
N PRO A 260 -2.82 14.27 32.83
CA PRO A 260 -3.52 15.24 33.66
C PRO A 260 -4.87 15.71 33.10
N ALA A 261 -5.05 15.73 31.77
CA ALA A 261 -6.34 16.06 31.16
C ALA A 261 -7.36 14.94 31.36
N ILE A 262 -6.96 13.69 31.19
CA ILE A 262 -7.78 12.51 31.45
C ILE A 262 -8.18 12.45 32.94
N GLU A 263 -7.26 12.70 33.87
CA GLU A 263 -7.57 12.74 35.31
C GLU A 263 -8.63 13.81 35.65
N ARG A 264 -8.55 14.99 35.02
CA ARG A 264 -9.55 16.05 35.17
C ARG A 264 -10.90 15.63 34.60
N TYR A 265 -10.92 14.96 33.44
CA TYR A 265 -12.11 14.41 32.83
C TYR A 265 -12.76 13.34 33.73
N ASP A 266 -11.99 12.37 34.24
CA ASP A 266 -12.51 11.33 35.13
C ASP A 266 -13.08 11.91 36.43
N LYS A 267 -12.40 12.91 37.00
CA LYS A 267 -12.88 13.61 38.20
C LYS A 267 -14.19 14.35 37.90
N ALA A 268 -14.28 15.07 36.78
CA ALA A 268 -15.51 15.75 36.38
C ALA A 268 -16.67 14.78 36.15
N ARG A 269 -16.41 13.64 35.51
CA ARG A 269 -17.39 12.57 35.29
C ARG A 269 -17.89 11.97 36.61
N THR A 270 -16.99 11.70 37.54
CA THR A 270 -17.33 11.18 38.87
C THR A 270 -18.19 12.19 39.65
N LEU A 271 -17.83 13.47 39.60
CA LEU A 271 -18.61 14.51 40.25
C LEU A 271 -20.01 14.61 39.62
N LEU A 272 -20.12 14.65 38.29
CA LEU A 272 -21.43 14.69 37.62
C LEU A 272 -22.34 13.53 38.05
N ALA A 273 -21.80 12.31 38.11
CA ALA A 273 -22.56 11.14 38.56
C ALA A 273 -23.04 11.22 40.03
N ALA A 274 -22.37 12.02 40.86
CA ALA A 274 -22.71 12.24 42.26
C ALA A 274 -23.57 13.49 42.50
N ALA A 275 -24.15 14.11 41.47
CA ALA A 275 -25.00 15.29 41.63
C ALA A 275 -26.35 14.93 42.26
N GLU A 276 -26.77 15.66 43.28
CA GLU A 276 -28.02 15.37 44.01
C GLU A 276 -29.22 16.19 43.49
N ASP A 277 -28.95 17.32 42.82
CA ASP A 277 -29.96 18.18 42.23
C ASP A 277 -29.61 18.65 40.80
N GLY A 278 -30.61 19.21 40.11
CA GLY A 278 -30.48 19.61 38.70
C GLY A 278 -29.55 20.82 38.48
N ILE A 279 -29.46 21.76 39.42
CA ILE A 279 -28.61 22.95 39.27
C ILE A 279 -27.14 22.53 39.38
N GLU A 280 -26.85 21.65 40.34
CA GLU A 280 -25.54 21.06 40.52
C GLU A 280 -25.14 20.16 39.34
N ALA A 281 -26.08 19.36 38.81
CA ALA A 281 -25.86 18.54 37.62
C ALA A 281 -25.49 19.40 36.40
N ASP A 282 -26.18 20.52 36.16
CA ASP A 282 -25.90 21.42 35.04
C ASP A 282 -24.49 22.04 35.15
N MET A 283 -24.10 22.50 36.33
CA MET A 283 -22.75 23.04 36.56
C MET A 283 -21.66 21.98 36.36
N ARG A 284 -21.88 20.75 36.87
CA ARG A 284 -20.93 19.65 36.75
C ARG A 284 -20.84 19.12 35.31
N LEU A 285 -21.95 19.15 34.57
CA LEU A 285 -21.97 18.83 33.14
C LEU A 285 -21.14 19.84 32.35
N ALA A 286 -21.27 21.14 32.63
CA ALA A 286 -20.42 22.16 31.99
C ALA A 286 -18.93 21.93 32.26
N ALA A 287 -18.56 21.51 33.48
CA ALA A 287 -17.18 21.17 33.82
C ALA A 287 -16.68 19.92 33.08
N LEU A 288 -17.52 18.90 32.93
CA LEU A 288 -17.21 17.70 32.14
C LEU A 288 -16.98 18.06 30.66
N THR A 289 -17.89 18.82 30.06
CA THR A 289 -17.76 19.27 28.67
C THR A 289 -16.51 20.14 28.45
N ALA A 290 -16.12 20.95 29.45
CA ALA A 290 -14.86 21.70 29.38
C ALA A 290 -13.64 20.76 29.39
N ALA A 291 -13.62 19.74 30.25
CA ALA A 291 -12.55 18.75 30.29
C ALA A 291 -12.46 17.93 28.99
N GLU A 292 -13.60 17.57 28.39
CA GLU A 292 -13.65 16.93 27.07
C GLU A 292 -13.04 17.82 25.99
N ARG A 293 -13.44 19.10 25.93
CA ARG A 293 -12.89 20.06 24.96
C ARG A 293 -11.38 20.23 25.09
N ASP A 294 -10.85 20.22 26.31
CA ASP A 294 -9.41 20.28 26.54
C ASP A 294 -8.69 19.06 25.93
N ILE A 295 -9.23 17.85 26.11
CA ILE A 295 -8.67 16.64 25.49
C ILE A 295 -8.78 16.71 23.97
N HIS A 296 -9.90 17.18 23.43
CA HIS A 296 -10.05 17.37 21.99
C HIS A 296 -9.00 18.32 21.42
N ALA A 297 -8.79 19.47 22.06
CA ALA A 297 -7.76 20.43 21.64
C ALA A 297 -6.34 19.83 21.71
N LEU A 298 -6.05 19.00 22.72
CA LEU A 298 -4.78 18.30 22.83
C LEU A 298 -4.57 17.29 21.69
N VAL A 299 -5.56 16.46 21.39
CA VAL A 299 -5.49 15.48 20.30
C VAL A 299 -5.39 16.19 18.94
N GLU A 300 -6.15 17.26 18.73
CA GLU A 300 -6.06 18.08 17.52
C GLU A 300 -4.65 18.67 17.35
N SER A 301 -4.05 19.19 18.42
CA SER A 301 -2.71 19.77 18.39
C SER A 301 -1.61 18.77 17.99
N ARG A 302 -1.87 17.46 18.12
CA ARG A 302 -0.93 16.39 17.74
C ARG A 302 -1.23 15.79 16.37
N THR A 303 -2.49 15.71 16.00
CA THR A 303 -2.91 15.14 14.70
C THR A 303 -2.81 16.16 13.56
N ARG A 304 -3.10 17.44 13.81
CA ARG A 304 -3.18 18.46 12.76
C ARG A 304 -1.84 18.71 12.03
N PRO A 305 -0.68 18.82 12.71
CA PRO A 305 0.59 18.97 12.00
C PRO A 305 0.90 17.79 11.08
N THR A 306 0.59 16.56 11.52
CA THR A 306 0.76 15.35 10.70
C THR A 306 -0.22 15.33 9.52
N TRP A 307 -1.48 15.74 9.73
CA TRP A 307 -2.46 15.91 8.66
C TRP A 307 -1.95 16.85 7.58
N ASP A 308 -1.49 18.05 7.96
CA ASP A 308 -0.95 19.03 7.02
C ASP A 308 0.33 18.51 6.32
N ALA A 309 1.14 17.71 7.01
CA ALA A 309 2.31 17.05 6.42
C ALA A 309 1.93 16.00 5.36
N VAL A 310 0.88 15.19 5.57
CA VAL A 310 0.40 14.25 4.55
C VAL A 310 -0.02 14.99 3.29
N TRP A 311 -0.78 16.10 3.42
CA TRP A 311 -1.18 16.90 2.26
C TRP A 311 0.00 17.57 1.55
N ARG A 312 1.01 18.04 2.28
CA ARG A 312 2.26 18.52 1.64
C ARG A 312 2.97 17.42 0.86
N GLY A 313 3.02 16.20 1.40
CA GLY A 313 3.56 15.05 0.68
C GLY A 313 2.78 14.73 -0.60
N LEU A 314 1.45 14.86 -0.57
CA LEU A 314 0.62 14.75 -1.78
C LEU A 314 0.91 15.86 -2.79
N ASP A 315 1.04 17.11 -2.34
CA ASP A 315 1.41 18.24 -3.20
C ASP A 315 2.75 17.96 -3.90
N ALA A 316 3.75 17.47 -3.17
CA ALA A 316 5.06 17.10 -3.73
C ALA A 316 4.94 15.99 -4.79
N LEU A 317 4.20 14.91 -4.51
CA LEU A 317 4.01 13.79 -5.45
C LEU A 317 3.21 14.21 -6.69
N CYS A 318 2.27 15.15 -6.56
CA CYS A 318 1.48 15.66 -7.68
C CYS A 318 2.29 16.52 -8.66
N THR A 319 3.51 16.94 -8.30
CA THR A 319 4.43 17.58 -9.26
C THR A 319 5.01 16.59 -10.28
N LEU A 320 4.95 15.29 -10.00
CA LEU A 320 5.46 14.24 -10.87
C LEU A 320 4.37 13.72 -11.82
N PRO A 321 4.68 13.50 -13.12
CA PRO A 321 3.75 12.85 -14.04
C PRO A 321 3.50 11.40 -13.63
N GLU A 322 2.30 10.87 -13.91
CA GLU A 322 1.96 9.48 -13.62
C GLU A 322 2.69 8.51 -14.54
N GLY A 323 3.27 7.46 -13.96
CA GLY A 323 3.94 6.40 -14.70
C GLY A 323 2.98 5.70 -15.67
N PRO A 324 3.39 5.41 -16.92
CA PRO A 324 2.51 4.84 -17.94
C PRO A 324 1.73 3.58 -17.52
N ARG A 325 2.31 2.73 -16.67
CA ARG A 325 1.67 1.48 -16.22
C ARG A 325 1.01 1.59 -14.85
N ALA A 326 1.01 2.76 -14.22
CA ALA A 326 0.31 2.96 -12.94
C ALA A 326 -1.21 2.77 -13.10
N ALA A 327 -1.78 3.25 -14.22
CA ALA A 327 -3.19 3.08 -14.56
C ALA A 327 -3.59 1.61 -14.72
N GLU A 328 -2.75 0.78 -15.34
CA GLU A 328 -3.01 -0.67 -15.47
C GLU A 328 -3.06 -1.34 -14.10
N ARG A 329 -2.13 -0.99 -13.20
CA ARG A 329 -2.13 -1.48 -11.81
C ARG A 329 -3.37 -1.00 -11.05
N TRP A 330 -3.80 0.24 -11.26
CA TRP A 330 -5.03 0.77 -10.68
C TRP A 330 -6.28 0.00 -11.13
N THR A 331 -6.37 -0.36 -12.41
CA THR A 331 -7.45 -1.23 -12.90
C THR A 331 -7.51 -2.55 -12.14
N ARG A 332 -6.38 -3.14 -11.74
CA ARG A 332 -6.38 -4.36 -10.91
C ARG A 332 -6.86 -4.11 -9.49
N ASP A 333 -6.57 -2.95 -8.93
CA ASP A 333 -7.12 -2.55 -7.64
C ASP A 333 -8.63 -2.34 -7.71
N ARG A 334 -9.14 -1.77 -8.80
CA ARG A 334 -10.58 -1.68 -9.08
C ARG A 334 -11.23 -3.06 -9.17
N TRP A 335 -10.61 -4.02 -9.84
CA TRP A 335 -11.07 -5.42 -9.83
C TRP A 335 -11.08 -6.02 -8.43
N SER A 336 -10.04 -5.76 -7.63
CA SER A 336 -9.96 -6.23 -6.25
C SER A 336 -11.05 -5.64 -5.37
N PHE A 337 -11.30 -4.33 -5.50
CA PHE A 337 -12.36 -3.61 -4.81
C PHE A 337 -13.74 -4.14 -5.19
N THR A 338 -14.03 -4.23 -6.49
CA THR A 338 -15.29 -4.75 -7.05
C THR A 338 -15.56 -6.15 -6.53
N GLY A 339 -14.57 -7.05 -6.64
CA GLY A 339 -14.71 -8.41 -6.13
C GLY A 339 -14.86 -8.50 -4.61
N HIS A 340 -14.44 -7.49 -3.82
CA HIS A 340 -14.76 -7.46 -2.39
C HIS A 340 -16.16 -6.90 -2.11
N ARG A 341 -16.54 -5.82 -2.79
CA ARG A 341 -17.90 -5.26 -2.76
C ARG A 341 -18.93 -6.35 -3.03
N ASP A 342 -18.75 -7.13 -4.08
CA ASP A 342 -19.71 -8.16 -4.50
C ASP A 342 -19.86 -9.25 -3.43
N ARG A 343 -18.76 -9.68 -2.80
CA ARG A 343 -18.79 -10.64 -1.68
C ARG A 343 -19.51 -10.07 -0.46
N VAL A 344 -19.30 -8.80 -0.14
CA VAL A 344 -20.00 -8.12 0.95
C VAL A 344 -21.50 -8.05 0.64
N ALA A 345 -21.87 -7.64 -0.57
CA ALA A 345 -23.25 -7.52 -1.02
C ALA A 345 -23.97 -8.87 -1.09
N ALA A 346 -23.27 -9.95 -1.47
CA ALA A 346 -23.77 -11.31 -1.47
C ALA A 346 -23.95 -11.90 -0.05
N GLY A 347 -23.59 -11.16 1.00
CA GLY A 347 -23.69 -11.63 2.38
C GLY A 347 -22.69 -12.72 2.74
N GLU A 348 -21.57 -12.82 1.99
CA GLU A 348 -20.52 -13.79 2.33
C GLU A 348 -19.99 -13.55 3.75
N PRO A 349 -19.49 -14.59 4.43
CA PRO A 349 -18.91 -14.44 5.77
C PRO A 349 -17.70 -13.49 5.77
N PRO A 350 -17.33 -12.94 6.95
CA PRO A 350 -16.10 -12.19 7.10
C PRO A 350 -14.87 -13.00 6.68
N GLN A 351 -13.81 -12.32 6.24
CA GLN A 351 -12.56 -12.97 5.88
C GLN A 351 -12.01 -13.78 7.08
N PRO A 352 -11.51 -15.01 6.86
CA PRO A 352 -11.13 -15.90 7.95
C PRO A 352 -10.03 -15.31 8.84
N ARG A 353 -9.91 -15.80 10.08
CA ARG A 353 -8.82 -15.40 11.00
C ARG A 353 -7.47 -15.88 10.51
N ARG A 354 -7.42 -17.11 10.00
CA ARG A 354 -6.25 -17.77 9.44
C ARG A 354 -6.58 -18.20 8.02
N ASP A 355 -5.64 -17.99 7.11
CA ASP A 355 -5.77 -18.55 5.77
C ASP A 355 -5.48 -20.06 5.84
N ASP A 356 -6.23 -20.86 5.10
CA ASP A 356 -5.84 -22.24 4.81
C ASP A 356 -4.54 -22.26 3.98
N ALA A 357 -3.89 -23.42 3.91
CA ALA A 357 -2.59 -23.55 3.24
C ALA A 357 -2.62 -23.15 1.76
N VAL A 358 -3.69 -23.50 1.03
CA VAL A 358 -3.82 -23.20 -0.41
C VAL A 358 -4.06 -21.70 -0.61
N THR A 359 -4.92 -21.08 0.21
CA THR A 359 -5.15 -19.63 0.19
C THR A 359 -3.87 -18.86 0.54
N ALA A 360 -3.13 -19.28 1.57
CA ALA A 360 -1.87 -18.66 1.96
C ALA A 360 -0.82 -18.76 0.85
N ALA A 361 -0.66 -19.94 0.25
CA ALA A 361 0.26 -20.16 -0.87
C ALA A 361 -0.13 -19.34 -2.11
N ASN A 362 -1.42 -19.26 -2.45
CA ASN A 362 -1.92 -18.43 -3.54
C ASN A 362 -1.64 -16.94 -3.30
N LYS A 363 -1.85 -16.44 -2.07
CA LYS A 363 -1.53 -15.06 -1.70
C LYS A 363 -0.03 -14.78 -1.85
N LEU A 364 0.83 -15.68 -1.39
CA LEU A 364 2.29 -15.55 -1.52
C LEU A 364 2.71 -15.54 -2.99
N ALA A 365 2.29 -16.52 -3.78
CA ALA A 365 2.60 -16.62 -5.21
C ALA A 365 2.06 -15.41 -6.01
N THR A 366 0.95 -14.83 -5.56
CA THR A 366 0.43 -13.59 -6.14
C THR A 366 1.33 -12.41 -5.79
N ARG A 367 1.77 -12.27 -4.53
CA ARG A 367 2.65 -11.18 -4.10
C ARG A 367 4.02 -11.23 -4.80
N GLU A 368 4.61 -12.41 -4.96
CA GLU A 368 5.87 -12.58 -5.70
C GLU A 368 5.72 -12.13 -7.15
N ARG A 369 4.60 -12.52 -7.79
CA ARG A 369 4.29 -12.13 -9.17
C ARG A 369 4.08 -10.64 -9.34
N GLU A 370 3.30 -10.04 -8.44
CA GLU A 370 3.09 -8.59 -8.46
C GLU A 370 4.37 -7.82 -8.09
N GLN A 371 5.26 -8.37 -7.25
CA GLN A 371 6.58 -7.77 -6.98
C GLN A 371 7.44 -7.74 -8.25
N ALA A 372 7.63 -8.87 -8.91
CA ALA A 372 8.42 -8.94 -10.14
C ALA A 372 7.84 -8.07 -11.25
N ARG A 373 6.50 -8.08 -11.39
CA ARG A 373 5.82 -7.19 -12.33
C ARG A 373 6.04 -5.73 -11.99
N LEU A 374 5.87 -5.34 -10.73
CA LEU A 374 6.09 -3.97 -10.29
C LEU A 374 7.51 -3.53 -10.64
N ASP A 375 8.51 -4.32 -10.24
CA ASP A 375 9.92 -4.02 -10.46
C ASP A 375 10.26 -3.84 -11.95
N ALA A 376 9.68 -4.69 -12.81
CA ALA A 376 9.84 -4.56 -14.25
C ALA A 376 9.15 -3.33 -14.81
N GLN A 377 7.90 -3.06 -14.39
CA GLN A 377 7.13 -1.92 -14.87
C GLN A 377 7.73 -0.58 -14.41
N GLU A 378 8.18 -0.47 -13.15
CA GLU A 378 8.84 0.75 -12.64
C GLU A 378 10.13 1.03 -13.44
N ALA A 379 10.93 0.01 -13.76
CA ALA A 379 12.11 0.16 -14.61
C ALA A 379 11.76 0.61 -16.04
N LEU A 380 10.71 0.05 -16.65
CA LEU A 380 10.29 0.42 -18.01
C LEU A 380 9.64 1.80 -18.10
N ASP A 381 9.02 2.25 -17.02
CA ASP A 381 8.30 3.53 -16.95
C ASP A 381 9.25 4.70 -16.61
N ASP A 382 10.39 4.43 -15.96
CA ASP A 382 11.25 5.47 -15.38
C ASP A 382 12.73 5.30 -15.75
N PRO A 383 13.32 6.26 -16.48
CA PRO A 383 14.73 6.23 -16.85
C PRO A 383 15.71 6.13 -15.67
N LEU A 384 15.41 6.71 -14.50
CA LEU A 384 16.30 6.61 -13.34
C LEU A 384 16.28 5.20 -12.73
N VAL A 385 15.11 4.57 -12.68
CA VAL A 385 14.98 3.18 -12.25
C VAL A 385 15.67 2.25 -13.25
N MET A 386 15.51 2.49 -14.55
CA MET A 386 16.25 1.74 -15.59
C MET A 386 17.76 1.92 -15.48
N ALA A 387 18.25 3.14 -15.21
CA ALA A 387 19.68 3.40 -15.02
C ALA A 387 20.25 2.56 -13.86
N GLY A 388 19.50 2.42 -12.76
CA GLY A 388 19.85 1.51 -11.68
C GLY A 388 20.01 0.06 -12.14
N ARG A 389 19.10 -0.45 -12.98
CA ARG A 389 19.17 -1.81 -13.57
C ARG A 389 20.35 -1.97 -14.53
N ARG A 390 20.71 -0.92 -15.26
CA ARG A 390 21.87 -0.91 -16.16
C ARG A 390 23.19 -1.03 -15.39
N LEU A 391 23.31 -0.27 -14.31
CA LEU A 391 24.50 -0.29 -13.45
C LEU A 391 24.71 -1.63 -12.73
N THR A 392 23.64 -2.39 -12.48
CA THR A 392 23.73 -3.74 -11.88
C THR A 392 23.89 -4.85 -12.93
N GLY A 393 23.98 -4.51 -14.22
CA GLY A 393 24.10 -5.47 -15.32
C GLY A 393 22.81 -6.23 -15.65
N GLU A 394 21.66 -5.80 -15.10
CA GLU A 394 20.33 -6.40 -15.33
C GLU A 394 19.60 -5.80 -16.55
N ALA A 395 20.15 -4.74 -17.13
CA ALA A 395 19.71 -4.13 -18.37
C ALA A 395 20.91 -3.50 -19.10
N PHE A 396 20.74 -3.16 -20.37
CA PHE A 396 21.69 -2.36 -21.14
C PHE A 396 21.00 -1.57 -22.23
N ALA A 397 21.56 -0.41 -22.55
CA ALA A 397 21.11 0.44 -23.64
C ALA A 397 22.25 0.71 -24.62
N GLY A 398 21.93 0.88 -25.89
CA GLY A 398 22.96 1.09 -26.91
C GLY A 398 22.40 1.33 -28.30
N GLU A 399 23.31 1.58 -29.23
CA GLU A 399 23.01 1.80 -30.64
C GLU A 399 23.15 0.50 -31.43
N VAL A 400 22.19 0.23 -32.30
CA VAL A 400 22.27 -0.89 -33.23
C VAL A 400 23.23 -0.54 -34.36
N THR A 401 24.36 -1.23 -34.47
CA THR A 401 25.39 -0.98 -35.49
C THR A 401 25.18 -1.81 -36.75
N GLU A 402 24.53 -2.95 -36.62
CA GLU A 402 24.28 -3.89 -37.70
C GLU A 402 22.95 -4.65 -37.47
N SER A 403 22.24 -4.94 -38.55
CA SER A 403 21.01 -5.74 -38.56
C SER A 403 21.04 -6.66 -39.78
N VAL A 404 21.15 -7.96 -39.54
CA VAL A 404 21.34 -9.00 -40.57
C VAL A 404 20.14 -9.94 -40.58
N PRO A 405 19.47 -10.12 -41.74
CA PRO A 405 18.43 -11.12 -41.89
C PRO A 405 18.99 -12.52 -41.66
N ALA A 406 18.31 -13.30 -40.83
CA ALA A 406 18.62 -14.71 -40.61
C ALA A 406 17.33 -15.49 -40.41
N TYR A 407 17.35 -16.81 -40.64
CA TYR A 407 16.18 -17.67 -40.60
C TYR A 407 16.49 -18.96 -39.84
N ASN A 408 15.49 -19.54 -39.18
CA ASN A 408 15.63 -20.88 -38.60
C ASN A 408 15.39 -21.99 -39.65
N GLU A 409 15.58 -23.25 -39.24
CA GLU A 409 15.37 -24.43 -40.09
C GLU A 409 13.95 -24.52 -40.69
N LYS A 410 12.96 -23.92 -40.03
CA LYS A 410 11.56 -23.86 -40.49
C LYS A 410 11.27 -22.62 -41.33
N ASN A 411 12.31 -21.94 -41.83
CA ASN A 411 12.26 -20.72 -42.62
C ASN A 411 11.49 -19.56 -41.97
N ARG A 412 11.54 -19.47 -40.63
CA ARG A 412 10.98 -18.34 -39.86
C ARG A 412 12.08 -17.32 -39.56
N PRO A 413 11.81 -16.01 -39.66
CA PRO A 413 12.80 -14.97 -39.44
C PRO A 413 13.36 -15.01 -38.01
N ARG A 414 14.68 -14.90 -37.90
CA ARG A 414 15.53 -14.87 -36.69
C ARG A 414 16.71 -13.92 -36.91
N PRO A 415 16.44 -12.63 -37.23
CA PRO A 415 17.49 -11.67 -37.56
C PRO A 415 18.46 -11.50 -36.39
N LEU A 416 19.71 -11.22 -36.76
CA LEU A 416 20.78 -10.90 -35.83
C LEU A 416 20.97 -9.39 -35.82
N ILE A 417 20.98 -8.80 -34.64
CA ILE A 417 21.32 -7.39 -34.44
C ILE A 417 22.58 -7.29 -33.60
N THR A 418 23.43 -6.32 -33.90
CA THR A 418 24.62 -6.02 -33.11
C THR A 418 24.40 -4.68 -32.40
N VAL A 419 24.50 -4.66 -31.08
CA VAL A 419 24.28 -3.48 -30.24
C VAL A 419 25.59 -3.04 -29.62
N ARG A 420 26.02 -1.81 -29.91
CA ARG A 420 27.15 -1.16 -29.23
C ARG A 420 26.63 -0.49 -27.96
N THR A 421 27.17 -0.88 -26.81
CA THR A 421 26.78 -0.37 -25.49
C THR A 421 28.01 -0.09 -24.63
N ASP A 422 27.91 0.91 -23.76
CA ASP A 422 28.90 1.20 -22.71
C ASP A 422 28.58 0.48 -21.39
N ASP A 423 27.42 -0.18 -21.33
CA ASP A 423 27.01 -0.94 -20.15
C ASP A 423 27.72 -2.31 -20.10
N VAL A 424 27.76 -2.92 -18.91
CA VAL A 424 28.37 -4.25 -18.69
C VAL A 424 27.28 -5.24 -18.26
N PRO A 425 26.42 -5.71 -19.19
CA PRO A 425 25.34 -6.62 -18.85
C PRO A 425 25.86 -8.02 -18.50
N HIS A 426 25.17 -8.70 -17.57
CA HIS A 426 25.49 -10.07 -17.16
C HIS A 426 24.96 -11.10 -18.17
N LEU A 427 25.60 -11.14 -19.35
CA LEU A 427 25.22 -12.04 -20.44
C LEU A 427 26.05 -13.32 -20.42
N ASP A 428 25.37 -14.46 -20.40
CA ASP A 428 25.92 -15.79 -20.61
C ASP A 428 25.36 -16.38 -21.91
N GLU A 429 25.95 -17.47 -22.40
CA GLU A 429 25.46 -18.15 -23.61
C GLU A 429 23.96 -18.45 -23.51
N ARG A 430 23.20 -18.03 -24.53
CA ARG A 430 21.74 -18.21 -24.65
C ARG A 430 20.91 -17.46 -23.61
N THR A 431 21.49 -16.50 -22.88
CA THR A 431 20.72 -15.61 -22.02
C THR A 431 19.66 -14.88 -22.85
N LYS A 432 18.42 -14.92 -22.36
CA LYS A 432 17.31 -14.18 -22.98
C LYS A 432 17.33 -12.74 -22.50
N VAL A 433 17.05 -11.85 -23.43
CA VAL A 433 16.90 -10.41 -23.17
C VAL A 433 15.59 -9.93 -23.77
N TYR A 434 15.03 -8.86 -23.22
CA TYR A 434 13.70 -8.39 -23.54
C TYR A 434 13.73 -6.89 -23.82
N ARG A 435 13.11 -6.43 -24.91
CA ARG A 435 12.87 -5.00 -25.14
C ARG A 435 11.38 -4.71 -25.19
N SER A 436 10.99 -3.46 -24.92
CA SER A 436 9.59 -3.04 -25.06
C SER A 436 9.35 -2.63 -26.52
N LEU A 437 8.47 -3.37 -27.21
CA LEU A 437 8.00 -3.06 -28.56
C LEU A 437 6.52 -2.67 -28.47
N ASP A 438 6.22 -1.40 -28.66
CA ASP A 438 4.88 -0.80 -28.51
C ASP A 438 4.20 -1.22 -27.18
N GLY A 439 4.97 -1.17 -26.10
CA GLY A 439 4.54 -1.53 -24.75
C GLY A 439 4.54 -3.03 -24.45
N LYS A 440 4.79 -3.90 -25.44
CA LYS A 440 4.77 -5.36 -25.25
C LYS A 440 6.20 -5.93 -25.25
N PRO A 441 6.50 -6.98 -24.46
CA PRO A 441 7.84 -7.56 -24.41
C PRO A 441 8.18 -8.31 -25.71
N GLN A 442 9.28 -7.97 -26.37
CA GLN A 442 9.88 -8.74 -27.46
C GLN A 442 11.14 -9.42 -26.94
N ALA A 443 11.27 -10.73 -27.16
CA ALA A 443 12.39 -11.53 -26.72
C ALA A 443 13.50 -11.59 -27.78
N ALA A 444 14.74 -11.50 -27.32
CA ALA A 444 15.94 -11.83 -28.08
C ALA A 444 16.85 -12.75 -27.25
N GLU A 445 17.81 -13.39 -27.91
CA GLU A 445 18.77 -14.31 -27.30
C GLU A 445 20.18 -13.82 -27.56
N PHE A 446 21.02 -13.77 -26.52
CA PHE A 446 22.44 -13.47 -26.67
C PHE A 446 23.16 -14.60 -27.40
N VAL A 447 23.90 -14.24 -28.46
CA VAL A 447 24.66 -15.17 -29.29
C VAL A 447 26.14 -15.10 -28.95
N SER A 448 26.74 -13.92 -29.02
CA SER A 448 28.15 -13.67 -28.75
C SER A 448 28.44 -12.17 -28.67
N TYR A 449 29.66 -11.82 -28.29
CA TYR A 449 30.22 -10.51 -28.59
C TYR A 449 30.84 -10.50 -29.98
N ASP A 450 30.75 -9.39 -30.71
CA ASP A 450 31.48 -9.19 -31.95
C ASP A 450 32.96 -8.81 -31.68
N ALA A 451 33.76 -8.66 -32.73
CA ALA A 451 35.18 -8.31 -32.60
C ALA A 451 35.41 -6.90 -32.00
N GLY A 452 34.41 -6.02 -32.05
CA GLY A 452 34.44 -4.67 -31.47
C GLY A 452 33.82 -4.59 -30.07
N GLY A 453 33.43 -5.72 -29.48
CA GLY A 453 32.76 -5.77 -28.17
C GLY A 453 31.24 -5.48 -28.21
N GLY A 454 30.65 -5.37 -29.39
CA GLY A 454 29.20 -5.23 -29.58
C GLY A 454 28.45 -6.51 -29.20
N VAL A 455 27.28 -6.35 -28.59
CA VAL A 455 26.42 -7.46 -28.17
C VAL A 455 25.61 -7.97 -29.36
N VAL A 456 25.84 -9.21 -29.79
CA VAL A 456 25.07 -9.83 -30.88
C VAL A 456 23.86 -10.55 -30.32
N LEU A 457 22.67 -10.14 -30.74
CA LEU A 457 21.40 -10.66 -30.29
C LEU A 457 20.60 -11.25 -31.46
N ARG A 458 19.95 -12.37 -31.21
CA ARG A 458 18.98 -12.99 -32.13
C ARG A 458 17.57 -12.66 -31.71
N VAL A 459 16.80 -11.96 -32.55
CA VAL A 459 15.38 -11.67 -32.26
C VAL A 459 14.54 -12.95 -32.42
N LEU A 460 13.70 -13.26 -31.43
CA LEU A 460 12.99 -14.55 -31.36
C LEU A 460 11.51 -14.46 -31.74
N ASP A 461 10.84 -13.37 -31.39
CA ASP A 461 9.38 -13.23 -31.53
C ASP A 461 8.94 -11.82 -31.96
N LYS A 462 7.61 -11.65 -32.11
CA LYS A 462 6.94 -10.39 -32.47
C LYS A 462 7.41 -9.71 -33.76
N MET A 463 7.72 -10.52 -34.78
CA MET A 463 8.08 -10.07 -36.13
C MET A 463 6.98 -10.35 -37.16
N GLY A 464 5.72 -10.42 -36.72
CA GLY A 464 4.61 -10.84 -37.57
C GLY A 464 4.55 -12.35 -37.84
N ARG A 465 3.63 -12.75 -38.73
CA ARG A 465 3.40 -14.15 -39.12
C ARG A 465 4.03 -14.52 -40.47
N GLY A 466 4.57 -13.53 -41.19
CA GLY A 466 5.15 -13.67 -42.52
C GLY A 466 6.59 -14.20 -42.52
N LYS A 467 7.13 -14.39 -43.73
CA LYS A 467 8.57 -14.66 -43.93
C LYS A 467 9.41 -13.39 -43.81
N GLU A 468 8.83 -12.24 -44.12
CA GLU A 468 9.43 -10.93 -43.90
C GLU A 468 8.91 -10.36 -42.57
N PRO A 469 9.81 -9.84 -41.72
CA PRO A 469 9.40 -9.15 -40.49
C PRO A 469 8.49 -7.96 -40.79
N GLU A 470 7.50 -7.74 -39.92
CA GLU A 470 6.67 -6.53 -39.99
C GLU A 470 7.53 -5.26 -39.78
N PRO A 471 7.27 -4.15 -40.50
CA PRO A 471 8.03 -2.91 -40.31
C PRO A 471 8.08 -2.46 -38.84
N GLY A 472 9.25 -2.03 -38.36
CA GLY A 472 9.48 -1.62 -36.97
C GLY A 472 9.65 -2.78 -35.96
N SER A 473 9.40 -4.03 -36.36
CA SER A 473 9.53 -5.18 -35.45
C SER A 473 10.97 -5.60 -35.17
N VAL A 474 11.91 -5.24 -36.04
CA VAL A 474 13.35 -5.51 -35.92
C VAL A 474 14.07 -4.18 -35.88
N PRO A 475 14.97 -3.93 -34.91
CA PRO A 475 15.77 -2.72 -34.90
C PRO A 475 16.63 -2.57 -36.17
N GLU A 476 16.70 -1.35 -36.68
CA GLU A 476 17.53 -0.96 -37.82
C GLU A 476 18.85 -0.35 -37.35
N LYS A 477 19.81 -0.27 -38.27
CA LYS A 477 21.10 0.36 -37.98
C LYS A 477 20.89 1.85 -37.63
N GLY A 478 21.43 2.27 -36.49
CA GLY A 478 21.30 3.61 -35.93
C GLY A 478 20.24 3.73 -34.84
N ASP A 479 19.37 2.73 -34.67
CA ASP A 479 18.33 2.75 -33.64
C ASP A 479 18.95 2.68 -32.24
N GLN A 480 18.38 3.46 -31.31
CA GLN A 480 18.66 3.35 -29.89
C GLN A 480 17.73 2.32 -29.27
N VAL A 481 18.30 1.32 -28.61
CA VAL A 481 17.55 0.21 -27.99
C VAL A 481 17.92 0.07 -26.53
N CYS A 482 16.96 -0.38 -25.72
CA CYS A 482 17.17 -0.77 -24.34
C CYS A 482 16.64 -2.19 -24.15
N PHE A 483 17.51 -3.08 -23.67
CA PHE A 483 17.19 -4.46 -23.38
C PHE A 483 17.30 -4.71 -21.87
N THR A 484 16.41 -5.54 -21.33
CA THR A 484 16.40 -6.01 -19.95
C THR A 484 16.68 -7.50 -19.92
N LEU A 485 17.36 -7.99 -18.89
CA LEU A 485 17.59 -9.42 -18.66
C LEU A 485 16.43 -10.07 -17.88
N PHE A 486 15.49 -9.26 -17.39
CA PHE A 486 14.25 -9.71 -16.76
C PHE A 486 13.06 -9.60 -17.73
N GLU A 487 12.09 -10.50 -17.54
CA GLU A 487 10.81 -10.50 -18.27
C GLU A 487 9.92 -9.33 -17.82
N HIS A 488 9.20 -8.73 -18.76
CA HIS A 488 8.27 -7.63 -18.44
C HIS A 488 6.94 -8.13 -17.85
N GLU A 489 6.64 -9.41 -18.08
CA GLU A 489 5.47 -10.10 -17.54
C GLU A 489 5.88 -11.49 -17.06
N GLN A 490 5.80 -11.71 -15.75
CA GLN A 490 6.11 -13.02 -15.20
C GLN A 490 4.98 -14.02 -15.50
N ARG A 491 5.36 -15.21 -15.97
CA ARG A 491 4.42 -16.32 -16.13
C ARG A 491 3.91 -16.79 -14.76
N GLY A 492 2.65 -17.19 -14.72
CA GLY A 492 2.06 -17.80 -13.52
C GLY A 492 2.79 -19.09 -13.15
N GLY A 493 2.94 -19.32 -11.83
CA GLY A 493 3.43 -20.58 -11.29
C GLY A 493 2.49 -21.76 -11.59
N PRO A 494 2.90 -23.00 -11.25
CA PRO A 494 2.08 -24.18 -11.43
C PRO A 494 0.75 -24.06 -10.66
N LYS A 495 -0.31 -24.73 -11.15
CA LYS A 495 -1.59 -24.81 -10.45
C LYS A 495 -1.36 -25.47 -9.09
N LEU A 496 -1.82 -24.83 -8.02
CA LEU A 496 -1.88 -25.45 -6.70
C LEU A 496 -2.95 -26.55 -6.67
N PRO A 497 -2.80 -27.57 -5.80
CA PRO A 497 -3.84 -28.59 -5.61
C PRO A 497 -5.14 -27.96 -5.12
N ASP A 498 -6.25 -28.66 -5.33
CA ASP A 498 -7.53 -28.27 -4.75
C ASP A 498 -7.49 -28.50 -3.21
N PRO A 499 -8.27 -27.77 -2.40
CA PRO A 499 -8.16 -27.81 -0.93
C PRO A 499 -8.25 -29.23 -0.34
N GLU A 500 -9.07 -30.09 -0.94
CA GLU A 500 -9.24 -31.50 -0.53
C GLU A 500 -7.99 -32.36 -0.78
N GLU A 501 -7.12 -31.93 -1.69
CA GLU A 501 -5.86 -32.59 -2.05
C GLU A 501 -4.64 -31.98 -1.34
N THR A 502 -4.87 -31.08 -0.37
CA THR A 502 -3.80 -30.47 0.42
C THR A 502 -3.02 -31.56 1.19
N PRO A 503 -1.68 -31.62 1.08
CA PRO A 503 -0.90 -32.60 1.83
C PRO A 503 -1.16 -32.54 3.34
N TRP A 504 -1.23 -33.69 4.00
CA TRP A 504 -1.49 -33.80 5.45
C TRP A 504 -0.55 -32.96 6.32
N THR A 505 0.66 -32.70 5.84
CA THR A 505 1.67 -31.84 6.48
C THR A 505 1.32 -30.35 6.50
N HIS A 506 0.34 -29.92 5.68
CA HIS A 506 -0.05 -28.52 5.52
C HIS A 506 -1.52 -28.25 5.87
N GLY A 507 -2.40 -29.26 5.77
CA GLY A 507 -3.81 -29.15 6.17
C GLY A 507 -4.16 -29.67 7.57
N GLY A 508 -3.26 -30.43 8.20
CA GLY A 508 -3.59 -31.23 9.39
C GLY A 508 -4.58 -32.37 9.07
N PRO A 509 -4.72 -33.38 9.94
CA PRO A 509 -5.79 -34.37 9.77
C PRO A 509 -7.17 -33.68 9.95
N PRO A 510 -8.20 -34.02 9.15
CA PRO A 510 -9.55 -33.51 9.38
C PRO A 510 -9.96 -33.80 10.81
N HIS A 511 -10.49 -32.80 11.54
CA HIS A 511 -11.12 -33.07 12.83
C HIS A 511 -12.42 -33.83 12.56
N MET A 512 -12.37 -35.14 12.75
CA MET A 512 -13.53 -36.03 12.65
C MET A 512 -14.17 -36.14 14.03
N ASP A 513 -15.50 -36.09 14.11
CA ASP A 513 -16.20 -36.45 15.34
C ASP A 513 -16.14 -37.97 15.56
N GLY A 514 -16.66 -38.42 16.72
CA GLY A 514 -16.76 -39.84 17.04
C GLY A 514 -17.63 -40.67 16.10
N SER A 515 -18.29 -40.06 15.11
CA SER A 515 -19.08 -40.71 14.06
C SER A 515 -18.38 -40.76 12.70
N GLY A 516 -17.19 -40.17 12.59
CA GLY A 516 -16.42 -40.10 11.34
C GLY A 516 -16.88 -38.99 10.39
N ALA A 517 -17.70 -38.05 10.85
CA ALA A 517 -18.08 -36.87 10.09
C ALA A 517 -17.08 -35.72 10.35
N PRO A 518 -16.74 -34.90 9.33
CA PRO A 518 -15.93 -33.71 9.54
C PRO A 518 -16.65 -32.74 10.47
N VAL A 519 -16.00 -32.38 11.58
CA VAL A 519 -16.48 -31.37 12.52
C VAL A 519 -16.28 -30.01 11.85
N PRO A 520 -17.34 -29.19 11.67
CA PRO A 520 -17.14 -27.80 11.29
C PRO A 520 -16.28 -27.13 12.35
N GLU A 521 -15.20 -26.49 11.92
CA GLU A 521 -14.23 -25.85 12.82
C GLU A 521 -14.98 -24.90 13.76
N ALA A 522 -14.98 -25.24 15.05
CA ALA A 522 -15.63 -24.41 16.05
C ALA A 522 -14.95 -23.03 16.04
N PRO A 523 -15.70 -21.93 16.13
CA PRO A 523 -15.08 -20.62 16.22
C PRO A 523 -14.09 -20.60 17.39
N ASP A 524 -12.83 -20.28 17.11
CA ASP A 524 -11.77 -20.19 18.11
C ASP A 524 -12.23 -19.29 19.27
N ALA A 525 -11.96 -19.77 20.49
CA ALA A 525 -12.18 -18.99 21.71
C ALA A 525 -11.47 -17.65 21.60
N VAL A 526 -12.16 -16.59 22.03
CA VAL A 526 -11.64 -15.21 22.02
C VAL A 526 -10.30 -15.19 22.76
N THR A 527 -9.23 -14.77 22.08
CA THR A 527 -7.91 -14.64 22.71
C THR A 527 -7.75 -13.24 23.31
N THR A 528 -6.80 -13.07 24.22
CA THR A 528 -6.46 -11.74 24.77
C THR A 528 -5.97 -10.77 23.70
N GLU A 529 -5.51 -11.26 22.55
CA GLU A 529 -5.12 -10.44 21.39
C GLU A 529 -6.32 -9.95 20.55
N ASP A 530 -7.52 -10.52 20.75
CA ASP A 530 -8.76 -10.13 20.07
C ASP A 530 -9.59 -9.11 20.88
N LEU A 531 -9.17 -8.83 22.11
CA LEU A 531 -9.77 -7.86 23.01
C LEU A 531 -8.98 -6.55 22.90
N LEU A 532 -9.63 -5.53 22.35
CA LEU A 532 -9.30 -4.14 22.67
C LEU A 532 -9.74 -3.88 24.11
#